data_AF-A0A938R4L6-F1
#
_entry.id   AF-A0A938R4L6-F1
#
_cell.length_a   1.000
_cell.length_b   1.000
_cell.length_c   1.000
_cell.angle_alpha   90.00
_cell.angle_beta   90.00
_cell.angle_gamma   90.00
#
_symmetry.space_group_name_H-M   'P 1'
#
loop_
_entity.id
_entity.type
_entity.pdbx_description
1 polymer ?
#
loop_
_entity_poly.entity_id
_entity_poly.type
_entity_poly.pdbx_seq_one_letter_code
_entity_poly.pdbx_strand_id
1 'polypeptide(L)'
;MDPTLMNRLKDIAVSESGFLFDPYSGSTFNTNDTGRLILQLLKEGKDIETIQSEIRNFFTITEEDIRSDIYEFINLLKEAELLPKSFLF
;
A
#
# COMPACT_ATOMS: atom_id res chain seq x y z
N MET A 1 4.03 -4.49 15.08
CA MET A 1 3.53 -3.25 14.45
C MET A 1 2.95 -2.33 15.50
N ASP A 2 3.23 -1.03 15.44
CA ASP A 2 2.61 -0.02 16.32
C ASP A 2 1.12 0.15 15.94
N PRO A 3 0.17 -0.08 16.86
CA PRO A 3 -1.27 0.01 16.58
C PRO A 3 -1.73 1.39 16.10
N THR A 4 -1.06 2.47 16.52
CA THR A 4 -1.46 3.85 16.17
C THR A 4 -1.17 4.20 14.72
N LEU A 5 -0.17 3.54 14.16
CA LEU A 5 0.32 3.74 12.81
C LEU A 5 -0.64 3.22 11.73
N MET A 6 -1.28 2.09 12.05
CA MET A 6 -2.26 1.43 11.17
C MET A 6 -3.54 2.27 11.04
N ASN A 7 -3.83 3.16 12.00
CA ASN A 7 -5.06 3.94 11.99
C ASN A 7 -5.07 4.96 10.85
N ARG A 8 -3.97 5.69 10.61
CA ARG A 8 -3.94 6.71 9.56
C ARG A 8 -4.11 6.11 8.16
N LEU A 9 -3.43 5.00 7.88
CA LEU A 9 -3.57 4.31 6.59
C LEU A 9 -5.01 3.81 6.38
N LYS A 10 -5.68 3.34 7.45
CA LYS A 10 -7.08 2.89 7.40
C LYS A 10 -8.04 4.00 6.99
N ASP A 11 -7.75 5.24 7.39
CA ASP A 11 -8.58 6.40 7.11
C ASP A 11 -8.38 7.00 5.71
N ILE A 12 -7.36 6.54 4.95
CA ILE A 12 -7.19 6.93 3.55
C ILE A 12 -8.37 6.41 2.73
N ALA A 13 -9.13 7.32 2.12
CA ALA A 13 -10.21 6.96 1.21
C ALA A 13 -9.62 6.49 -0.13
N VAL A 14 -10.12 5.36 -0.64
CA VAL A 14 -9.65 4.75 -1.89
C VAL A 14 -10.86 4.51 -2.80
N SER A 15 -10.84 5.03 -4.02
CA SER A 15 -11.86 4.72 -5.03
C SER A 15 -11.51 3.46 -5.82
N GLU A 16 -12.50 2.86 -6.49
CA GLU A 16 -12.28 1.76 -7.43
C GLU A 16 -11.35 2.14 -8.59
N SER A 17 -11.30 3.42 -8.96
CA SER A 17 -10.46 3.92 -10.05
C SER A 17 -9.01 4.21 -9.64
N GLY A 18 -8.65 4.06 -8.37
CA GLY A 18 -7.28 4.33 -7.89
C GLY A 18 -7.06 5.73 -7.33
N PHE A 19 -8.12 6.52 -7.11
CA PHE A 19 -7.99 7.80 -6.45
C PHE A 19 -7.84 7.60 -4.93
N LEU A 20 -6.85 8.26 -4.34
CA LEU A 20 -6.54 8.23 -2.92
C LEU A 20 -6.72 9.62 -2.33
N PHE A 21 -7.41 9.72 -1.19
CA PHE A 21 -7.56 10.97 -0.44
C PHE A 21 -7.14 10.78 1.02
N ASP A 22 -6.17 11.60 1.45
CA ASP A 22 -5.77 11.70 2.86
C ASP A 22 -6.61 12.80 3.55
N PRO A 23 -7.56 12.44 4.43
CA PRO A 23 -8.41 13.43 5.10
C PRO A 23 -7.65 14.32 6.09
N TYR A 24 -6.41 13.95 6.47
CA TYR A 24 -5.62 14.71 7.44
C TYR A 24 -4.84 15.86 6.80
N SER A 25 -4.23 15.61 5.63
CA SER A 25 -3.47 16.64 4.91
C SER A 25 -4.25 17.32 3.78
N GLY A 26 -5.35 16.70 3.33
CA GLY A 26 -6.07 17.10 2.12
C GLY A 26 -5.37 16.66 0.82
N SER A 27 -4.28 15.89 0.92
CA SER A 27 -3.53 15.41 -0.24
C SER A 27 -4.31 14.38 -1.04
N THR A 28 -4.10 14.41 -2.36
CA THR A 28 -4.71 13.46 -3.29
C THR A 28 -3.64 12.80 -4.14
N PHE A 29 -3.83 11.51 -4.42
CA PHE A 29 -2.92 10.72 -5.23
C PHE A 29 -3.71 9.83 -6.18
N ASN A 30 -3.02 9.30 -7.20
CA ASN A 30 -3.55 8.25 -8.05
C ASN A 30 -2.63 7.04 -7.96
N THR A 31 -3.23 5.86 -8.02
CA THR A 31 -2.51 4.59 -8.07
C THR A 31 -3.15 3.65 -9.08
N ASN A 32 -2.36 2.73 -9.63
CA ASN A 32 -2.86 1.69 -10.52
C ASN A 32 -3.49 0.54 -9.72
N ASP A 33 -3.93 -0.49 -10.43
CA ASP A 33 -4.62 -1.64 -9.84
C ASP A 33 -3.73 -2.41 -8.85
N THR A 34 -2.44 -2.54 -9.16
CA THR A 34 -1.46 -3.18 -8.28
C THR A 34 -1.27 -2.41 -6.98
N GLY A 35 -1.08 -1.09 -7.06
CA GLY A 35 -0.92 -0.24 -5.87
C GLY A 35 -2.21 -0.16 -5.04
N ARG A 36 -3.39 -0.20 -5.67
CA ARG A 36 -4.68 -0.36 -4.97
C ARG A 36 -4.73 -1.66 -4.17
N LEU A 37 -4.35 -2.78 -4.80
CA LEU A 37 -4.33 -4.09 -4.14
C LEU A 37 -3.37 -4.10 -2.94
N ILE A 38 -2.15 -3.57 -3.11
CA ILE A 38 -1.18 -3.45 -2.02
C ILE A 38 -1.74 -2.62 -0.88
N LEU A 39 -2.30 -1.44 -1.18
CA LEU A 39 -2.92 -0.56 -0.17
C LEU A 39 -4.04 -1.27 0.60
N GLN A 40 -4.92 -1.99 -0.09
CA GLN A 40 -6.00 -2.72 0.55
C GLN A 40 -5.45 -3.78 1.54
N LEU A 41 -4.50 -4.59 1.10
CA LEU A 41 -3.91 -5.65 1.92
C LEU A 41 -3.12 -5.08 3.12
N LEU A 42 -2.46 -3.94 2.94
CA LEU A 42 -1.85 -3.20 4.05
C LEU A 42 -2.88 -2.70 5.06
N LYS A 43 -4.01 -2.15 4.62
CA LYS A 43 -5.11 -1.71 5.50
C LYS A 43 -5.72 -2.88 6.29
N GLU A 44 -5.72 -4.07 5.71
CA GLU A 44 -6.12 -5.34 6.35
C GLU A 44 -5.04 -5.91 7.30
N GLY A 45 -3.82 -5.35 7.28
CA GLY A 45 -2.71 -5.81 8.12
C GLY A 45 -2.07 -7.12 7.67
N LYS A 46 -2.11 -7.41 6.36
CA LYS A 46 -1.43 -8.57 5.77
C LYS A 46 0.09 -8.40 5.81
N ASP A 47 0.80 -9.52 5.89
CA ASP A 47 2.25 -9.56 5.78
C ASP A 47 2.72 -9.55 4.32
N ILE A 48 4.03 -9.38 4.12
CA ILE A 48 4.64 -9.28 2.79
C ILE A 48 4.41 -10.55 1.95
N GLU A 49 4.49 -11.73 2.56
CA GLU A 49 4.32 -13.01 1.86
C GLU A 49 2.89 -13.16 1.33
N THR A 50 1.89 -12.78 2.13
CA THR A 50 0.49 -12.76 1.70
C THR A 50 0.29 -11.74 0.57
N ILE A 51 0.85 -10.54 0.70
CA ILE A 51 0.75 -9.50 -0.34
C ILE A 51 1.34 -9.99 -1.67
N GLN A 52 2.51 -10.62 -1.62
CA GLN A 52 3.14 -11.21 -2.79
C GLN A 52 2.28 -12.30 -3.43
N SER A 53 1.73 -13.20 -2.61
CA SER A 53 0.87 -14.28 -3.10
C SER A 53 -0.38 -13.73 -3.79
N GLU A 54 -1.02 -12.71 -3.22
CA GLU A 54 -2.20 -12.08 -3.82
C GLU A 54 -1.85 -11.40 -5.15
N ILE A 55 -0.77 -10.62 -5.22
CA ILE A 55 -0.35 -9.98 -6.47
C ILE A 55 -0.08 -11.02 -7.57
N ARG A 56 0.56 -12.14 -7.25
CA ARG A 56 0.79 -13.24 -8.22
C ARG A 56 -0.51 -13.84 -8.75
N ASN A 57 -1.55 -13.91 -7.93
CA ASN A 57 -2.85 -14.45 -8.36
C ASN A 57 -3.57 -13.52 -9.34
N PHE A 58 -3.38 -12.20 -9.20
CA PHE A 58 -4.04 -11.20 -10.04
C PHE A 58 -3.23 -10.79 -11.27
N PHE A 59 -1.91 -10.95 -11.26
CA PHE A 59 -1.03 -10.47 -12.32
C PHE A 59 -0.01 -11.55 -12.76
N THR A 60 0.05 -11.81 -14.06
CA THR A 60 1.03 -12.73 -14.67
C THR A 60 2.43 -12.09 -14.70
N ILE A 61 3.14 -12.08 -13.58
CA ILE A 61 4.47 -11.43 -13.43
C ILE A 61 5.52 -12.45 -12.99
N THR A 62 6.77 -12.31 -13.46
CA THR A 62 7.96 -13.07 -13.06
C THR A 62 8.38 -12.78 -11.62
N GLU A 63 8.83 -13.80 -10.88
CA GLU A 63 8.98 -13.76 -9.41
C GLU A 63 9.95 -12.70 -8.86
N GLU A 64 10.97 -12.29 -9.61
CA GLU A 64 12.03 -11.41 -9.08
C GLU A 64 11.62 -9.94 -8.94
N ASP A 65 10.57 -9.48 -9.63
CA ASP A 65 10.20 -8.05 -9.66
C ASP A 65 9.22 -7.65 -8.56
N ILE A 66 8.29 -8.54 -8.17
CA ILE A 66 7.14 -8.20 -7.30
C ILE A 66 7.58 -7.70 -5.92
N ARG A 67 8.61 -8.32 -5.32
CA ARG A 67 9.07 -7.92 -3.98
C ARG A 67 9.63 -6.50 -4.00
N SER A 68 10.46 -6.21 -5.00
CA SER A 68 11.07 -4.89 -5.18
C SER A 68 9.99 -3.85 -5.44
N ASP A 69 9.00 -4.16 -6.30
CA ASP A 69 7.86 -3.28 -6.57
C ASP A 69 7.05 -2.95 -5.31
N ILE A 70 6.79 -3.95 -4.45
CA ILE A 70 6.12 -3.71 -3.17
C ILE A 70 6.96 -2.77 -2.31
N TYR A 71 8.27 -3.02 -2.18
CA TYR A 71 9.14 -2.15 -1.38
C TYR A 71 9.23 -0.72 -1.92
N GLU A 72 9.31 -0.55 -3.24
CA GLU A 72 9.27 0.77 -3.88
C GLU A 72 7.95 1.47 -3.59
N PHE A 73 6.83 0.76 -3.71
CA PHE A 73 5.52 1.32 -3.42
C PHE A 73 5.37 1.71 -1.94
N ILE A 74 5.87 0.90 -1.01
CA ILE A 74 5.93 1.28 0.41
C ILE A 74 6.76 2.54 0.62
N ASN A 75 7.88 2.70 -0.08
CA ASN A 75 8.69 3.90 0.03
C ASN A 75 7.94 5.14 -0.48
N LEU A 76 7.18 5.02 -1.58
CA LEU A 76 6.31 6.11 -2.05
C LEU A 76 5.25 6.48 -1.00
N LEU A 77 4.64 5.50 -0.33
CA LEU A 77 3.67 5.77 0.75
C LEU A 77 4.33 6.46 1.96
N LYS A 78 5.60 6.16 2.24
CA LYS A 78 6.37 6.85 3.30
C LYS A 78 6.71 8.29 2.93
N GLU A 79 7.10 8.53 1.69
CA GLU A 79 7.39 9.87 1.16
C GLU A 79 6.13 10.74 1.13
N ALA A 80 4.99 10.13 0.80
CA ALA A 80 3.67 10.77 0.85
C ALA A 80 3.10 10.90 2.29
N GLU A 81 3.86 10.50 3.32
CA GLU A 81 3.47 10.51 4.74
C GLU A 81 2.23 9.66 5.07
N LEU A 82 1.80 8.77 4.16
CA LEU A 82 0.69 7.83 4.36
C LEU A 82 1.10 6.64 5.24
N LEU A 83 2.40 6.34 5.26
CA LEU A 83 3.06 5.45 6.20
C LEU A 83 4.20 6.20 6.91
N PRO A 84 4.59 5.82 8.13
CA PRO A 84 5.77 6.42 8.73
C PRO A 84 7.04 5.90 8.08
N LYS A 85 8.10 6.69 8.21
CA LYS A 85 9.44 6.30 7.78
C LYS A 85 9.95 5.02 8.47
N SER A 86 9.50 4.76 9.70
CA SER A 86 9.85 3.57 10.48
C SER A 86 9.09 2.29 10.09
N PHE A 87 8.12 2.35 9.18
CA PHE A 87 7.36 1.17 8.78
C PHE A 87 8.29 0.14 8.13
N LEU A 88 8.21 -1.09 8.63
CA LEU A 88 8.87 -2.27 8.09
C LEU A 88 7.83 -3.38 8.06
N PHE A 89 7.99 -4.31 7.11
CA PHE A 89 7.24 -5.56 7.13
C PHE A 89 7.68 -6.46 8.28
#